data_AF-A0A9X2JFS8-F1
#
_entry.id   AF-A0A9X2JFS8-F1
#
_cell.length_a   1.000
_cell.length_b   1.000
_cell.length_c   1.000
_cell.angle_alpha   90.00
_cell.angle_beta   90.00
_cell.angle_gamma   90.00
#
_symmetry.space_group_name_H-M   'P 1'
#
loop_
_entity.id
_entity.type
_entity.pdbx_description
1 polymer ?
#
loop_
_entity_poly.entity_id
_entity_poly.type
_entity_poly.pdbx_seq_one_letter_code
_entity_poly.pdbx_strand_id
1 'polypeptide(L)'
;MNRYYLSLLALVPALAGLSGCGSAPATESHASTAATNVDAAQFLLKEEPDGAVGVIAGRESAVDGAPLVLVGRIGGAANPWIDGRAAFTLLDASMSVVANGQDSGETELCLDDCCALDRQNCTTLVKVVDGQGKLVPVDSRELLGLKESDMVVVKGTAQKDKTGNFVMLASGIFVRK
;
A
#
# COMPACT_ATOMS: atom_id res chain seq x y z
N MET A 1 26.75 -68.83 -22.81
CA MET A 1 27.95 -69.61 -22.41
C MET A 1 29.10 -68.65 -22.19
N ASN A 2 29.72 -68.72 -21.01
CA ASN A 2 31.09 -68.25 -20.70
C ASN A 2 31.33 -66.71 -20.67
N ARG A 3 31.92 -66.06 -19.65
CA ARG A 3 32.56 -66.48 -18.39
C ARG A 3 32.54 -65.30 -17.41
N TYR A 4 32.38 -65.63 -16.13
CA TYR A 4 32.67 -64.80 -14.98
C TYR A 4 34.17 -64.45 -14.90
N TYR A 5 34.52 -63.24 -14.48
CA TYR A 5 35.68 -63.02 -13.61
C TYR A 5 35.39 -61.91 -12.60
N LEU A 6 35.22 -62.35 -11.35
CA LEU A 6 35.45 -61.62 -10.12
C LEU A 6 36.85 -60.98 -10.15
N SER A 7 36.95 -59.73 -9.73
CA SER A 7 38.17 -59.20 -9.11
C SER A 7 37.76 -58.21 -8.03
N LEU A 8 37.71 -58.73 -6.80
CA LEU A 8 37.75 -57.95 -5.57
C LEU A 8 39.17 -57.37 -5.43
N LEU A 9 39.27 -56.06 -5.22
CA LEU A 9 40.37 -55.50 -4.43
C LEU A 9 39.83 -54.32 -3.60
N ALA A 10 39.85 -54.51 -2.29
CA ALA A 10 39.53 -53.50 -1.29
C ALA A 10 40.84 -52.91 -0.76
N LEU A 11 40.95 -51.57 -0.65
CA LEU A 11 41.59 -50.88 0.47
C LEU A 11 41.29 -49.36 0.44
N VAL A 12 40.93 -48.84 1.61
CA VAL A 12 40.51 -47.48 2.00
C VAL A 12 41.69 -46.84 2.79
N PRO A 13 41.68 -45.59 3.32
CA PRO A 13 41.49 -44.21 2.79
C PRO A 13 42.74 -43.31 3.02
N ALA A 14 42.75 -42.05 2.56
CA ALA A 14 43.53 -40.97 3.20
C ALA A 14 42.96 -39.56 2.91
N LEU A 15 42.70 -38.84 4.00
CA LEU A 15 42.20 -37.46 4.14
C LEU A 15 43.15 -36.38 3.56
N ALA A 16 42.58 -35.31 3.02
CA ALA A 16 43.03 -33.93 3.30
C ALA A 16 41.86 -32.96 3.08
N GLY A 17 41.47 -32.25 4.14
CA GLY A 17 40.32 -31.35 4.15
C GLY A 17 40.61 -29.99 3.51
N LEU A 18 39.55 -29.41 2.93
CA LEU A 18 39.42 -27.97 2.78
C LEU A 18 38.11 -27.58 3.47
N SER A 19 38.25 -27.24 4.76
CA SER A 19 37.30 -26.43 5.51
C SER A 19 37.30 -25.02 4.92
N GLY A 20 36.40 -24.76 3.96
CA GLY A 20 36.03 -23.42 3.54
C GLY A 20 34.94 -22.90 4.47
N CYS A 21 35.33 -22.24 5.55
CA CYS A 21 34.43 -21.61 6.50
C CYS A 21 33.73 -20.43 5.81
N GLY A 22 32.47 -20.64 5.43
CA GLY A 22 31.55 -19.56 5.09
C GLY A 22 31.21 -18.79 6.36
N SER A 23 31.77 -17.59 6.47
CA SER A 23 31.30 -16.56 7.38
C SER A 23 31.38 -15.25 6.61
N ALA A 24 30.34 -15.01 5.80
CA ALA A 24 30.05 -13.65 5.38
C ALA A 24 29.73 -12.87 6.65
N PRO A 25 30.39 -11.73 6.92
CA PRO A 25 29.88 -10.82 7.91
C PRO A 25 28.46 -10.47 7.46
N ALA A 26 27.48 -10.67 8.34
CA ALA A 26 26.21 -9.98 8.24
C ALA A 26 26.54 -8.49 8.31
N THR A 27 26.83 -7.91 7.15
CA THR A 27 26.71 -6.49 6.94
C THR A 27 25.22 -6.28 7.10
N GLU A 28 24.83 -5.82 8.29
CA GLU A 28 23.58 -5.10 8.48
C GLU A 28 23.61 -3.98 7.44
N SER A 29 23.04 -4.31 6.29
CA SER A 29 22.64 -3.34 5.29
C SER A 29 21.49 -2.61 5.95
N HIS A 30 21.83 -1.65 6.81
CA HIS A 30 21.14 -0.39 6.80
C HIS A 30 21.31 0.15 5.38
N ALA A 31 20.46 -0.33 4.48
CA ALA A 31 20.03 0.42 3.34
C ALA A 31 19.38 1.68 3.94
N SER A 32 20.24 2.65 4.27
CA SER A 32 19.87 4.04 4.28
C SER A 32 19.34 4.26 2.87
N THR A 33 18.03 4.12 2.70
CA THR A 33 17.32 4.41 1.46
C THR A 33 17.87 5.75 1.02
N ALA A 34 18.62 5.73 -0.08
CA ALA A 34 19.00 6.95 -0.75
C ALA A 34 17.71 7.74 -0.89
N ALA A 35 17.64 8.88 -0.21
CA ALA A 35 16.53 9.80 -0.34
C ALA A 35 16.55 10.25 -1.80
N THR A 36 15.84 9.50 -2.65
CA THR A 36 15.35 10.04 -3.90
C THR A 36 14.60 11.27 -3.46
N ASN A 37 15.14 12.45 -3.75
CA ASN A 37 14.55 13.72 -3.37
C ASN A 37 13.29 13.89 -4.22
N VAL A 38 12.22 13.18 -3.83
CA VAL A 38 10.93 13.23 -4.48
C VAL A 38 10.31 14.56 -4.08
N ASP A 39 10.12 15.43 -5.06
CA ASP A 39 9.54 16.73 -4.83
C ASP A 39 8.03 16.60 -4.54
N ALA A 40 7.67 16.84 -3.29
CA ALA A 40 6.29 16.85 -2.81
C ALA A 40 5.37 17.77 -3.62
N ALA A 41 5.90 18.86 -4.17
CA ALA A 41 5.13 19.84 -4.93
C ALA A 41 4.56 19.25 -6.23
N GLN A 42 5.06 18.10 -6.70
CA GLN A 42 4.50 17.38 -7.83
C GLN A 42 3.13 16.77 -7.54
N PHE A 43 2.86 16.44 -6.28
CA PHE A 43 1.64 15.73 -5.87
C PHE A 43 0.73 16.60 -5.02
N LEU A 44 1.22 17.66 -4.38
CA LEU A 44 0.40 18.55 -3.57
C LEU A 44 -0.21 19.67 -4.43
N LEU A 45 -1.51 19.59 -4.67
CA LEU A 45 -2.29 20.58 -5.43
C LEU A 45 -2.50 21.85 -4.60
N LYS A 46 -2.44 23.01 -5.27
CA LYS A 46 -2.69 24.32 -4.63
C LYS A 46 -4.17 24.71 -4.61
N GLU A 47 -4.93 24.18 -5.56
CA GLU A 47 -6.35 24.43 -5.72
C GLU A 47 -7.10 23.11 -5.70
N GLU A 48 -8.33 23.16 -5.20
CA GLU A 48 -9.18 22.00 -5.14
C GLU A 48 -9.62 21.58 -6.55
N PRO A 49 -9.43 20.31 -6.95
CA PRO A 49 -9.90 19.84 -8.25
C PRO A 49 -11.44 19.69 -8.25
N ASP A 50 -12.06 20.11 -9.34
CA ASP A 50 -13.52 20.01 -9.53
C ASP A 50 -14.02 18.56 -9.62
N GLY A 51 -15.32 18.38 -9.37
CA GLY A 51 -16.01 17.11 -9.62
C GLY A 51 -15.71 16.03 -8.59
N ALA A 52 -15.25 16.40 -7.39
CA ALA A 52 -14.99 15.46 -6.31
C ALA A 52 -16.28 14.75 -5.86
N VAL A 53 -16.21 13.42 -5.77
CA VAL A 53 -17.27 12.56 -5.20
C VAL A 53 -16.76 11.81 -3.97
N GLY A 54 -17.66 11.38 -3.09
CA GLY A 54 -17.29 10.51 -1.95
C GLY A 54 -16.74 9.16 -2.44
N VAL A 55 -16.02 8.45 -1.56
CA VAL A 55 -15.48 7.11 -1.81
C VAL A 55 -16.58 6.09 -2.14
N ILE A 56 -17.74 6.15 -1.48
CA ILE A 56 -18.89 5.26 -1.74
C ILE A 56 -19.40 5.46 -3.17
N ALA A 57 -19.76 6.71 -3.53
CA ALA A 57 -20.22 7.04 -4.87
C ALA A 57 -19.13 6.79 -5.94
N GLY A 58 -17.87 7.05 -5.60
CA GLY A 58 -16.71 6.76 -6.44
C GLY A 58 -16.56 5.27 -6.70
N ARG A 59 -16.71 4.41 -5.69
CA ARG A 59 -16.69 2.94 -5.84
C ARG A 59 -17.77 2.45 -6.79
N GLU A 60 -18.98 2.97 -6.68
CA GLU A 60 -20.12 2.58 -7.53
C GLU A 60 -19.90 2.98 -8.99
N SER A 61 -19.47 4.22 -9.21
CA SER A 61 -19.29 4.81 -10.55
C SER A 61 -17.94 4.51 -11.21
N ALA A 62 -16.95 4.03 -10.46
CA ALA A 62 -15.60 3.80 -10.95
C ALA A 62 -15.57 2.82 -12.13
N VAL A 63 -14.97 3.30 -13.23
CA VAL A 63 -14.59 2.52 -14.39
C VAL A 63 -13.07 2.35 -14.34
N ASP A 64 -12.58 1.12 -14.51
CA ASP A 64 -11.15 0.82 -14.47
C ASP A 64 -10.39 1.65 -15.53
N GLY A 65 -9.31 2.32 -15.10
CA GLY A 65 -8.51 3.20 -15.94
C GLY A 65 -9.11 4.59 -16.22
N ALA A 66 -10.32 4.89 -15.74
CA ALA A 66 -10.94 6.20 -15.95
C ALA A 66 -10.48 7.25 -14.93
N PRO A 67 -10.40 8.53 -15.32
CA PRO A 67 -10.12 9.62 -14.39
C PRO A 67 -11.22 9.74 -13.34
N LEU A 68 -10.82 10.03 -12.11
CA LEU A 68 -11.72 10.22 -10.98
C LEU A 68 -11.16 11.26 -10.01
N VAL A 69 -12.06 11.97 -9.33
CA VAL A 69 -11.71 12.85 -8.20
C VAL A 69 -12.50 12.39 -6.98
N LEU A 70 -11.79 12.02 -5.92
CA LEU A 70 -12.39 11.58 -4.67
C LEU A 70 -12.24 12.64 -3.60
N VAL A 71 -13.22 12.75 -2.71
CA VAL A 71 -13.09 13.44 -1.43
C VAL A 71 -13.33 12.48 -0.28
N GLY A 72 -12.49 12.58 0.74
CA GLY A 72 -12.63 11.75 1.93
C GLY A 72 -11.71 12.19 3.06
N ARG A 73 -11.80 11.47 4.17
CA ARG A 73 -10.96 11.65 5.34
C ARG A 73 -9.88 10.58 5.38
N ILE A 74 -8.64 10.93 5.67
CA ILE A 74 -7.60 9.92 5.91
C ILE A 74 -7.94 9.17 7.21
N GLY A 75 -8.21 7.86 7.12
CA GLY A 75 -8.75 7.09 8.24
C GLY A 75 -9.50 5.84 7.78
N GLY A 76 -10.46 5.38 8.60
CA GLY A 76 -11.27 4.19 8.32
C GLY A 76 -10.56 2.86 8.60
N ALA A 77 -9.37 2.90 9.21
CA ALA A 77 -8.62 1.75 9.71
C ALA A 77 -7.84 2.16 10.96
N ALA A 78 -7.49 1.20 11.82
CA ALA A 78 -6.70 1.45 13.02
C ALA A 78 -5.32 2.05 12.72
N ASN A 79 -4.75 1.70 11.56
CA ASN A 79 -3.62 2.39 10.97
C ASN A 79 -3.97 2.68 9.50
N PRO A 80 -4.18 3.95 9.11
CA PRO A 80 -4.48 4.28 7.73
C PRO A 80 -3.23 4.35 6.85
N TRP A 81 -2.02 4.19 7.38
CA TRP A 81 -0.77 4.41 6.67
C TRP A 81 -0.15 3.12 6.12
N ILE A 82 0.53 3.25 4.98
CA ILE A 82 1.47 2.24 4.48
C ILE A 82 2.89 2.78 4.69
N ASP A 83 3.60 2.22 5.66
CA ASP A 83 4.92 2.74 6.05
C ASP A 83 5.92 2.76 4.88
N GLY A 84 6.59 3.90 4.72
CA GLY A 84 7.61 4.11 3.69
C GLY A 84 7.05 4.14 2.26
N ARG A 85 5.73 4.33 2.09
CA ARG A 85 5.07 4.50 0.80
C ARG A 85 4.08 5.66 0.84
N ALA A 86 3.89 6.28 -0.31
CA ALA A 86 2.91 7.35 -0.45
C ALA A 86 1.54 6.69 -0.71
N ALA A 87 1.06 5.93 0.27
CA ALA A 87 -0.23 5.26 0.23
C ALA A 87 -0.91 5.31 1.60
N PHE A 88 -2.23 5.45 1.57
CA PHE A 88 -3.05 5.54 2.78
C PHE A 88 -4.50 5.15 2.51
N THR A 89 -5.22 4.77 3.57
CA THR A 89 -6.66 4.51 3.52
C THR A 89 -7.43 5.82 3.57
N LEU A 90 -8.38 5.97 2.64
CA LEU A 90 -9.30 7.09 2.55
C LEU A 90 -10.71 6.61 2.88
N LEU A 91 -11.28 7.18 3.94
CA LEU A 91 -12.67 7.00 4.36
C LEU A 91 -13.57 7.99 3.63
N ASP A 92 -14.76 7.56 3.25
CA ASP A 92 -15.79 8.43 2.67
C ASP A 92 -16.07 9.66 3.56
N ALA A 93 -16.23 10.82 2.91
CA ALA A 93 -16.47 12.09 3.59
C ALA A 93 -17.76 12.12 4.44
N SER A 94 -18.75 11.29 4.10
CA SER A 94 -20.02 11.15 4.83
C SER A 94 -19.92 10.27 6.07
N MET A 95 -18.80 9.55 6.26
CA MET A 95 -18.64 8.60 7.35
C MET A 95 -17.79 9.19 8.49
N SER A 96 -18.05 8.70 9.70
CA SER A 96 -17.24 8.98 10.89
C SER A 96 -16.82 7.68 11.57
N VAL A 97 -15.65 7.67 12.24
CA VAL A 97 -15.19 6.51 13.01
C VAL A 97 -15.66 6.67 14.44
N VAL A 98 -16.30 5.64 14.98
CA VAL A 98 -16.73 5.58 16.39
C VAL A 98 -15.82 4.66 17.19
N ALA A 99 -15.84 4.80 18.52
CA ALA A 99 -15.05 3.96 19.42
C ALA A 99 -15.48 2.49 19.31
N ASN A 100 -14.52 1.58 19.50
CA ASN A 100 -14.77 0.13 19.47
C ASN A 100 -15.81 -0.28 20.51
N GLY A 101 -16.64 -1.27 20.15
CA GLY A 101 -17.73 -1.75 21.00
C GLY A 101 -18.89 -0.77 21.21
N GLN A 102 -19.01 0.26 20.38
CA GLN A 102 -20.22 1.10 20.29
C GLN A 102 -21.09 0.66 19.11
N ASP A 103 -22.40 0.82 19.25
CA ASP A 103 -23.31 0.68 18.10
C ASP A 103 -22.96 1.75 17.07
N SER A 104 -22.69 1.34 15.83
CA SER A 104 -22.48 2.25 14.70
C SER A 104 -23.80 2.46 13.95
N GLY A 105 -24.26 3.71 13.85
CA GLY A 105 -25.33 4.09 12.95
C GLY A 105 -24.93 4.02 11.46
N GLU A 106 -25.86 4.35 10.56
CA GLU A 106 -25.68 4.23 9.10
C GLU A 106 -24.51 5.07 8.53
N THR A 107 -24.09 6.11 9.24
CA THR A 107 -22.98 7.02 8.84
C THR A 107 -21.78 6.93 9.79
N GLU A 108 -21.75 5.88 10.60
CA GLU A 108 -20.72 5.63 11.60
C GLU A 108 -20.03 4.30 11.28
N LEU A 109 -18.78 4.18 11.72
CA LEU A 109 -17.93 3.04 11.40
C LEU A 109 -17.13 2.64 12.62
N CYS A 110 -17.32 1.42 13.10
CA CYS A 110 -16.44 0.82 14.10
C CYS A 110 -15.20 0.20 13.45
N LEU A 111 -14.11 0.04 14.21
CA LEU A 111 -12.89 -0.60 13.71
C LEU A 111 -12.80 -2.10 14.05
N ASP A 112 -13.80 -2.63 14.74
CA ASP A 112 -13.92 -4.05 15.05
C ASP A 112 -14.26 -4.89 13.81
N ASP A 113 -14.08 -6.22 13.92
CA ASP A 113 -14.28 -7.15 12.81
C ASP A 113 -15.73 -7.21 12.30
N CYS A 114 -16.72 -6.89 13.15
CA CYS A 114 -18.13 -6.85 12.75
C CYS A 114 -18.40 -5.80 11.65
N CYS A 115 -17.65 -4.69 11.65
CA CYS A 115 -17.78 -3.61 10.66
C CYS A 115 -16.83 -3.78 9.46
N ALA A 116 -16.12 -4.91 9.31
CA ALA A 116 -15.11 -5.08 8.27
C ALA A 116 -15.68 -4.92 6.84
N LEU A 117 -16.90 -5.41 6.60
CA LEU A 117 -17.56 -5.26 5.30
C LEU A 117 -17.96 -3.80 5.04
N ASP A 118 -18.48 -3.10 6.04
CA ASP A 118 -18.84 -1.69 5.92
C ASP A 118 -17.60 -0.84 5.62
N ARG A 119 -16.48 -1.12 6.33
CA ARG A 119 -15.18 -0.51 6.05
C ARG A 119 -14.76 -0.75 4.62
N GLN A 120 -14.90 -1.97 4.09
CA GLN A 120 -14.57 -2.27 2.71
C GLN A 120 -15.42 -1.46 1.72
N ASN A 121 -16.68 -1.15 2.04
CA ASN A 121 -17.59 -0.42 1.16
C ASN A 121 -17.35 1.09 1.20
N CYS A 122 -17.00 1.66 2.36
CA CYS A 122 -16.83 3.10 2.54
C CYS A 122 -15.37 3.58 2.58
N THR A 123 -14.38 2.69 2.44
CA THR A 123 -12.98 3.07 2.32
C THR A 123 -12.37 2.65 0.98
N THR A 124 -11.27 3.29 0.59
CA THR A 124 -10.41 2.86 -0.52
C THR A 124 -8.95 3.09 -0.18
N LEU A 125 -8.05 2.31 -0.79
CA LEU A 125 -6.62 2.57 -0.72
C LEU A 125 -6.25 3.61 -1.77
N VAL A 126 -5.64 4.71 -1.33
CA VAL A 126 -5.02 5.71 -2.21
C VAL A 126 -3.55 5.36 -2.36
N LYS A 127 -3.05 5.38 -3.60
CA LYS A 127 -1.64 5.21 -3.95
C LYS A 127 -1.19 6.40 -4.77
N VAL A 128 -0.27 7.20 -4.25
CA VAL A 128 0.35 8.30 -5.03
C VAL A 128 1.35 7.69 -6.00
N VAL A 129 1.14 7.94 -7.29
CA VAL A 129 1.96 7.38 -8.36
C VAL A 129 2.67 8.49 -9.13
N ASP A 130 3.89 8.20 -9.58
CA ASP A 130 4.64 9.10 -10.46
C ASP A 130 4.05 9.13 -11.88
N GLY A 131 4.64 9.93 -12.77
CA GLY A 131 4.23 10.04 -14.17
C GLY A 131 4.29 8.74 -14.98
N GLN A 132 4.91 7.68 -14.44
CA GLN A 132 4.97 6.34 -15.03
C GLN A 132 3.97 5.36 -14.39
N GLY A 133 3.16 5.83 -13.43
CA GLY A 133 2.22 5.00 -12.69
C GLY A 133 2.86 4.17 -11.58
N LYS A 134 4.11 4.45 -11.20
CA LYS A 134 4.80 3.72 -10.14
C LYS A 134 4.54 4.38 -8.78
N LEU A 135 4.23 3.55 -7.78
CA LEU A 135 4.04 3.99 -6.40
C LEU A 135 5.29 4.71 -5.87
N VAL A 136 5.09 5.90 -5.32
CA VAL A 136 6.16 6.71 -4.75
C VAL A 136 6.71 6.07 -3.46
N PRO A 137 8.04 5.84 -3.36
CA PRO A 137 8.65 5.09 -2.26
C PRO A 137 9.03 5.98 -1.06
N VAL A 138 8.17 6.93 -0.69
CA VAL A 138 8.35 7.84 0.46
C VAL A 138 7.05 7.87 1.23
N ASP A 139 7.09 7.87 2.55
CA ASP A 139 5.88 7.88 3.38
C ASP A 139 5.00 9.11 3.11
N SER A 140 3.68 8.94 3.09
CA SER A 140 2.73 10.04 2.86
C SER A 140 2.87 11.19 3.86
N ARG A 141 3.18 10.86 5.12
CA ARG A 141 3.36 11.83 6.21
C ARG A 141 4.63 12.65 6.00
N GLU A 142 5.70 12.01 5.52
CA GLU A 142 6.98 12.66 5.24
C GLU A 142 6.94 13.47 3.94
N LEU A 143 6.35 12.89 2.89
CA LEU A 143 6.29 13.50 1.57
C LEU A 143 5.32 14.68 1.53
N LEU A 144 4.10 14.50 2.03
CA LEU A 144 3.00 15.44 1.82
C LEU A 144 2.57 16.16 3.10
N GLY A 145 3.16 15.81 4.25
CA GLY A 145 2.78 16.38 5.55
C GLY A 145 1.36 15.99 6.00
N LEU A 146 0.80 14.92 5.41
CA LEU A 146 -0.57 14.46 5.69
C LEU A 146 -0.68 13.91 7.10
N LYS A 147 -1.85 14.12 7.71
CA LYS A 147 -2.19 13.64 9.04
C LYS A 147 -3.44 12.78 9.01
N GLU A 148 -3.60 11.99 10.05
CA GLU A 148 -4.84 11.26 10.27
C GLU A 148 -5.96 12.28 10.46
N SER A 149 -7.15 11.95 9.96
CA SER A 149 -8.32 12.83 9.95
C SER A 149 -8.27 14.04 9.02
N ASP A 150 -7.19 14.26 8.26
CA ASP A 150 -7.19 15.29 7.22
C ASP A 150 -8.28 14.98 6.18
N MET A 151 -9.09 15.99 5.84
CA MET A 151 -9.98 15.92 4.68
C MET A 151 -9.16 16.25 3.44
N VAL A 152 -9.16 15.33 2.48
CA VAL A 152 -8.37 15.47 1.24
C VAL A 152 -9.25 15.26 0.02
N VAL A 153 -8.90 15.97 -1.05
CA VAL A 153 -9.44 15.76 -2.39
C VAL A 153 -8.35 15.18 -3.27
N VAL A 154 -8.57 13.98 -3.78
CA VAL A 154 -7.60 13.15 -4.50
C VAL A 154 -7.97 13.11 -5.96
N LYS A 155 -7.11 13.62 -6.83
CA LYS A 155 -7.23 13.54 -8.29
C LYS A 155 -6.35 12.42 -8.82
N GLY A 156 -6.87 11.66 -9.79
CA GLY A 156 -6.11 10.57 -10.41
C GLY A 156 -6.99 9.62 -11.21
N THR A 157 -6.68 8.34 -11.16
CA THR A 157 -7.32 7.30 -11.97
C THR A 157 -7.85 6.17 -11.08
N ALA A 158 -9.06 5.71 -11.36
CA ALA A 158 -9.63 4.54 -10.70
C ALA A 158 -8.95 3.26 -11.19
N GLN A 159 -8.52 2.42 -10.25
CA GLN A 159 -8.14 1.04 -10.51
C GLN A 159 -9.22 0.14 -9.88
N LYS A 160 -9.97 -0.58 -10.71
CA LYS A 160 -11.06 -1.45 -10.25
C LYS A 160 -10.93 -2.84 -10.88
N ASP A 161 -10.71 -3.84 -10.05
CA ASP A 161 -10.58 -5.21 -10.54
C ASP A 161 -11.93 -5.93 -10.68
N LYS A 162 -11.90 -7.12 -11.28
CA LYS A 162 -13.09 -7.96 -11.50
C LYS A 162 -13.75 -8.46 -10.21
N THR A 163 -13.04 -8.41 -9.09
CA THR A 163 -13.56 -8.79 -7.76
C THR A 163 -14.17 -7.60 -7.02
N GLY A 164 -14.15 -6.40 -7.63
CA GLY A 164 -14.70 -5.19 -7.04
C GLY A 164 -13.75 -4.44 -6.11
N ASN A 165 -12.47 -4.85 -6.03
CA ASN A 165 -11.48 -4.05 -5.31
C ASN A 165 -11.28 -2.74 -6.04
N PHE A 166 -11.37 -1.65 -5.28
CA PHE A 166 -11.28 -0.29 -5.79
C PHE A 166 -10.10 0.40 -5.10
N VAL A 167 -9.14 0.85 -5.90
CA VAL A 167 -7.93 1.56 -5.49
C VAL A 167 -7.86 2.85 -6.29
N MET A 168 -7.47 3.94 -5.63
CA MET A 168 -7.26 5.23 -6.27
C MET A 168 -5.78 5.43 -6.59
N LEU A 169 -5.42 5.53 -7.87
CA LEU A 169 -4.07 5.89 -8.30
C LEU A 169 -3.99 7.41 -8.40
N ALA A 170 -3.51 8.05 -7.33
CA ALA A 170 -3.46 9.49 -7.20
C ALA A 170 -2.28 10.10 -7.97
N SER A 171 -2.59 11.12 -8.77
CA SER A 171 -1.59 12.00 -9.40
C SER A 171 -1.54 13.38 -8.75
N GLY A 172 -2.52 13.71 -7.90
CA GLY A 172 -2.52 14.93 -7.10
C GLY A 172 -3.45 14.84 -5.90
N ILE A 173 -3.08 15.52 -4.82
CA ILE A 173 -3.82 15.60 -3.56
C ILE A 173 -3.93 17.05 -3.16
N PHE A 174 -5.13 17.49 -2.83
CA PHE A 174 -5.42 18.78 -2.19
C PHE A 174 -5.86 18.51 -0.75
N VAL A 175 -5.31 19.25 0.22
CA VAL A 175 -5.75 19.18 1.62
C VAL A 175 -6.82 20.25 1.86
N ARG A 176 -8.06 19.81 2.13
CA ARG A 176 -9.19 20.70 2.38
C ARG A 176 -9.16 21.13 3.85
N LYS A 177 -8.91 22.41 4.08
CA LYS A 177 -8.83 23.03 5.41
C LYS A 177 -10.21 23.38 5.97
#